data_AF-A0A2W6ZWH2-F1
#
_entry.id   AF-A0A2W6ZWH2-F1
#
_cell.length_a   1.000
_cell.length_b   1.000
_cell.length_c   1.000
_cell.angle_alpha   90.00
_cell.angle_beta   90.00
_cell.angle_gamma   90.00
#
_symmetry.space_group_name_H-M   'P 1'
#
loop_
_entity.id
_entity.type
_entity.pdbx_description
1 polymer ?
#
loop_
_entity_poly.entity_id
_entity_poly.type
_entity_poly.pdbx_seq_one_letter_code
_entity_poly.pdbx_strand_id
1 'polypeptide(L)'
;MDWANLLKPKRKSSNHPEIKVVPPLPAKPESYTQRNAVHEVIPPACQACGGSLSGQDSHPHRHQVINLPPVEPDVVEYRLHGLRCACCDTVTRASLPSEASALGDGERLTAMVALLSGAYRLSYRPVCAVMDDPFGARRARSGIGHLRQETMDAVKSGGG
;
A
#
# COMPACT_ATOMS: atom_id res chain seq x y z
N MET A 1 -34.31 -0.32 -18.94
CA MET A 1 -34.16 -0.26 -17.46
C MET A 1 -33.75 1.16 -17.13
N ASP A 2 -34.68 1.90 -16.54
CA ASP A 2 -34.61 3.35 -16.34
C ASP A 2 -33.88 3.66 -15.03
N TRP A 3 -32.69 4.27 -15.16
CA TRP A 3 -31.78 4.60 -14.06
C TRP A 3 -32.17 5.89 -13.31
N ALA A 4 -33.27 6.57 -13.68
CA ALA A 4 -33.60 7.91 -13.21
C ALA A 4 -34.18 8.03 -11.79
N ASN A 5 -34.39 6.94 -11.04
CA ASN A 5 -35.11 7.00 -9.74
C ASN A 5 -34.31 6.63 -8.48
N LEU A 6 -33.00 6.39 -8.57
CA LEU A 6 -32.19 6.02 -7.39
C LEU A 6 -31.58 7.21 -6.62
N LEU A 7 -31.88 8.45 -7.00
CA LEU A 7 -31.34 9.66 -6.37
C LEU A 7 -32.43 10.65 -5.95
N LYS A 8 -33.45 10.19 -5.20
CA LYS A 8 -34.27 11.12 -4.41
C LYS A 8 -33.60 11.35 -3.05
N PRO A 9 -33.04 12.54 -2.77
CA PRO A 9 -32.41 12.80 -1.48
C PRO A 9 -33.48 12.84 -0.38
N LYS A 10 -33.37 11.98 0.63
CA LYS A 10 -34.05 12.19 1.91
C LYS A 10 -33.44 13.45 2.54
N ARG A 11 -34.26 14.48 2.76
CA ARG A 11 -33.87 15.68 3.55
C ARG A 11 -33.37 15.20 4.92
N LYS A 12 -32.07 15.30 5.16
CA LYS A 12 -31.44 15.12 6.47
C LYS A 12 -30.92 16.48 6.93
N SER A 13 -31.14 16.77 8.20
CA SER A 13 -30.81 18.01 8.87
C SER A 13 -29.36 18.43 8.60
N SER A 14 -29.17 19.73 8.39
CA SER A 14 -27.90 20.39 8.14
C SER A 14 -26.95 20.23 9.33
N ASN A 15 -26.23 19.11 9.39
CA ASN A 15 -24.91 19.05 9.98
C ASN A 15 -23.94 18.89 8.81
N HIS A 16 -23.39 20.01 8.33
CA HIS A 16 -22.26 19.94 7.41
C HIS A 16 -21.08 19.35 8.18
N PRO A 17 -20.55 18.17 7.79
CA PRO A 17 -19.26 17.76 8.30
C PRO A 17 -18.25 18.81 7.82
N GLU A 18 -17.45 19.35 8.75
CA GLU A 18 -16.29 20.15 8.41
C GLU A 18 -15.48 19.37 7.37
N ILE A 19 -15.44 19.89 6.14
CA ILE A 19 -14.51 19.42 5.13
C ILE A 19 -13.15 19.82 5.67
N LYS A 20 -12.43 18.86 6.28
CA LYS A 20 -11.04 19.07 6.67
C LYS A 20 -10.30 19.47 5.41
N VAL A 21 -9.87 20.73 5.36
CA VAL A 21 -8.97 21.24 4.34
C VAL A 21 -7.73 20.36 4.39
N VAL A 22 -7.56 19.52 3.37
CA VAL A 22 -6.33 18.77 3.22
C VAL A 22 -5.25 19.83 3.00
N PRO A 23 -4.20 19.89 3.84
CA PRO A 23 -3.13 20.85 3.64
C PRO A 23 -2.58 20.67 2.21
N PRO A 24 -2.18 21.78 1.54
CA PRO A 24 -1.64 21.70 0.19
C PRO A 24 -0.52 20.67 0.17
N LEU A 25 -0.59 19.76 -0.80
CA LEU A 25 0.45 18.75 -0.96
C LEU A 25 1.81 19.46 -1.02
N PRO A 26 2.83 18.96 -0.31
CA PRO A 26 4.16 19.52 -0.40
C PRO A 26 4.57 19.56 -1.88
N ALA A 27 5.28 20.63 -2.26
CA ALA A 27 5.88 20.71 -3.59
C ALA A 27 6.65 19.41 -3.86
N LYS A 28 6.52 18.88 -5.08
CA LYS A 28 7.25 17.66 -5.46
C LYS A 28 8.72 17.89 -5.14
N PRO A 29 9.41 16.94 -4.47
CA PRO A 29 10.83 17.08 -4.23
C PRO A 29 11.54 17.29 -5.57
N GLU A 30 12.40 18.31 -5.67
CA GLU A 30 13.10 18.69 -6.90
C GLU A 30 13.98 17.56 -7.47
N SER A 31 14.25 16.50 -6.68
CA SER A 31 14.80 15.27 -7.22
C SER A 31 14.50 14.08 -6.31
N TYR A 32 14.02 12.99 -6.93
CA TYR A 32 14.33 11.66 -6.41
C TYR A 32 15.80 11.40 -6.74
N THR A 33 16.62 11.18 -5.71
CA THR A 33 18.07 10.98 -5.85
C THR A 33 18.41 9.69 -6.61
N GLN A 34 17.55 8.68 -6.50
CA GLN A 34 17.67 7.42 -7.24
C GLN A 34 16.92 7.51 -8.58
N ARG A 35 17.68 7.35 -9.67
CA ARG A 35 17.16 7.29 -11.04
C ARG A 35 17.46 5.91 -11.61
N ASN A 36 16.44 5.23 -12.11
CA ASN A 36 16.61 3.91 -12.74
C ASN A 36 17.21 4.03 -14.15
N ALA A 37 16.88 5.11 -14.87
CA ALA A 37 17.42 5.41 -16.20
C ALA A 37 17.41 6.92 -16.48
N VAL A 38 18.28 7.35 -17.39
CA VAL A 38 18.29 8.69 -17.99
C VAL A 38 18.27 8.51 -19.50
N HIS A 39 17.28 9.11 -20.17
CA HIS A 39 17.16 9.08 -21.62
C HIS A 39 17.44 10.48 -22.16
N GLU A 40 18.53 10.62 -22.91
CA GLU A 40 18.85 11.87 -23.61
C GLU A 40 17.95 11.99 -24.84
N VAL A 41 17.11 13.02 -24.88
CA VAL A 41 16.19 13.28 -26.00
C VAL A 41 16.66 14.54 -26.72
N ILE A 42 17.37 14.34 -27.82
CA ILE A 42 17.91 15.43 -28.66
C ILE A 42 16.92 15.67 -29.81
N PRO A 43 16.49 16.91 -30.07
CA PRO A 43 15.62 17.20 -31.20
C PRO A 43 16.36 16.87 -32.52
N PRO A 44 15.77 16.07 -33.42
CA PRO A 44 16.48 15.67 -34.64
C PRO A 44 16.51 16.78 -35.70
N ALA A 45 15.60 17.75 -35.62
CA ALA A 45 15.48 18.83 -36.58
C ALA A 45 14.96 20.12 -35.94
N CYS A 46 15.33 21.25 -36.55
CA CYS A 46 14.85 22.57 -36.19
C CYS A 46 13.36 22.69 -36.46
N GLN A 47 12.58 23.10 -35.46
CA GLN A 47 11.13 23.29 -35.58
C GLN A 47 10.75 24.38 -36.60
N ALA A 48 11.63 25.35 -36.87
CA ALA A 48 11.34 26.47 -37.76
C ALA A 48 11.68 26.20 -39.24
N CYS A 49 12.80 25.51 -39.53
CA CYS A 49 13.28 25.34 -40.90
C CYS A 49 13.49 23.87 -41.32
N GLY A 50 13.35 22.91 -40.40
CA GLY A 50 13.53 21.48 -40.68
C GLY A 50 14.99 21.02 -40.83
N GLY A 51 15.97 21.90 -40.72
CA GLY A 51 17.39 21.54 -40.77
C GLY A 51 17.77 20.58 -39.63
N SER A 52 18.64 19.62 -39.91
CA SER A 52 19.09 18.62 -38.93
C SER A 52 19.84 19.24 -37.75
N LEU A 53 19.56 18.76 -36.54
CA LEU A 53 20.19 19.23 -35.31
C LEU A 53 20.99 18.09 -34.65
N SER A 54 22.13 18.47 -34.05
CA SER A 54 22.99 17.56 -33.28
C SER A 54 23.76 18.37 -32.24
N GLY A 55 24.08 17.76 -31.10
CA GLY A 55 24.87 18.39 -30.04
C GLY A 55 24.39 17.98 -28.65
N GLN A 56 25.01 18.55 -27.63
CA GLN A 56 24.61 18.36 -26.23
C GLN A 56 24.41 19.73 -25.58
N ASP A 57 23.29 19.88 -24.88
CA ASP A 57 23.04 21.01 -24.02
C ASP A 57 23.67 20.75 -22.65
N SER A 58 24.48 21.70 -22.17
CA SER A 58 25.09 21.66 -20.83
C SER A 58 24.08 21.81 -19.68
N HIS A 59 22.89 22.35 -19.96
CA HIS A 59 21.84 22.61 -18.96
C HIS A 59 20.45 22.19 -19.46
N PRO A 60 20.23 20.91 -19.80
CA PRO A 60 18.98 20.47 -20.41
C PRO A 60 17.81 20.58 -19.43
N HIS A 61 16.64 20.92 -19.95
CA HIS A 61 15.40 20.90 -19.17
C HIS A 61 15.09 19.46 -18.69
N ARG A 62 14.97 19.28 -17.38
CA ARG A 62 14.77 17.96 -16.76
C ARG A 62 13.28 17.67 -16.57
N HIS A 63 12.78 16.63 -17.25
CA HIS A 63 11.45 16.08 -17.02
C HIS A 63 11.55 14.69 -16.38
N GLN A 64 10.98 14.51 -15.19
CA GLN A 64 10.98 13.23 -14.47
C GLN A 64 9.59 12.62 -14.46
N VAL A 65 9.52 11.35 -14.84
CA VAL A 65 8.32 10.51 -14.69
C VAL A 65 8.57 9.55 -13.52
N ILE A 66 7.65 9.52 -12.57
CA ILE A 66 7.73 8.66 -11.38
C ILE A 66 6.62 7.61 -11.49
N ASN A 67 7.03 6.35 -11.47
CA ASN A 67 6.11 5.22 -11.38
C ASN A 67 6.27 4.55 -10.02
N LEU A 68 5.15 4.08 -9.46
CA LEU A 68 5.22 3.15 -8.34
C LEU A 68 5.71 1.79 -8.86
N PRO A 69 6.56 1.07 -8.11
CA PRO A 69 6.94 -0.27 -8.50
C PRO A 69 5.70 -1.19 -8.50
N PRO A 70 5.72 -2.29 -9.27
CA PRO A 70 4.77 -3.37 -9.10
C PRO A 70 4.77 -3.84 -7.64
N VAL A 71 3.59 -4.13 -7.12
CA VAL A 71 3.39 -4.54 -5.74
C VAL A 71 2.98 -6.00 -5.74
N GLU A 72 3.85 -6.87 -5.24
CA GLU A 72 3.60 -8.31 -5.12
C GLU A 72 3.71 -8.73 -3.64
N PRO A 73 2.75 -9.51 -3.11
CA PRO A 73 2.82 -9.99 -1.75
C PRO A 73 3.88 -11.09 -1.63
N ASP A 74 4.80 -10.91 -0.68
CA ASP A 74 5.76 -11.93 -0.26
C ASP A 74 5.06 -12.89 0.72
N VAL A 75 4.76 -14.10 0.28
CA VAL A 75 3.97 -15.09 1.02
C VAL A 75 4.82 -16.30 1.39
N VAL A 76 4.92 -16.57 2.69
CA VAL A 76 5.59 -17.76 3.23
C VAL A 76 4.53 -18.73 3.78
N GLU A 77 4.48 -19.94 3.23
CA GLU A 77 3.57 -21.00 3.68
C GLU A 77 4.27 -21.99 4.63
N TYR A 78 3.78 -22.11 5.85
CA TYR A 78 4.26 -23.12 6.81
C TYR A 78 3.38 -24.36 6.80
N ARG A 79 3.91 -25.47 6.26
CA ARG A 79 3.22 -26.77 6.24
C ARG A 79 3.55 -27.58 7.50
N LEU A 80 2.66 -27.52 8.48
CA LEU A 80 2.84 -28.21 9.76
C LEU A 80 2.34 -29.66 9.69
N HIS A 81 3.23 -30.56 9.25
CA HIS A 81 2.93 -31.98 9.08
C HIS A 81 2.62 -32.67 10.42
N GLY A 82 1.64 -33.58 10.39
CA GLY A 82 1.36 -34.51 11.48
C GLY A 82 1.71 -35.93 11.08
N LEU A 83 2.55 -36.60 11.85
CA LEU A 83 2.98 -37.99 11.61
C LEU A 83 2.54 -38.90 12.76
N ARG A 84 2.17 -40.13 12.43
CA ARG A 84 1.73 -41.17 13.36
C ARG A 84 2.91 -42.02 13.80
N CYS A 85 3.09 -42.19 15.10
CA CYS A 85 4.13 -43.04 15.68
C CYS A 85 3.78 -44.52 15.45
N ALA A 86 4.68 -45.30 14.84
CA ALA A 86 4.45 -46.72 14.59
C ALA A 86 4.39 -47.56 15.88
N CYS A 87 4.97 -47.08 16.98
CA CYS A 87 5.09 -47.85 18.23
C CYS A 87 3.88 -47.69 19.17
N CYS A 88 3.29 -46.50 19.22
CA CYS A 88 2.21 -46.18 20.17
C CYS A 88 1.00 -45.50 19.52
N ASP A 89 1.00 -45.38 18.20
CA ASP A 89 -0.10 -44.83 17.39
C ASP A 89 -0.41 -43.33 17.61
N THR A 90 0.33 -42.66 18.50
CA THR A 90 0.22 -41.21 18.75
C THR A 90 0.56 -40.41 17.50
N VAL A 91 -0.28 -39.43 17.16
CA VAL A 91 0.00 -38.45 16.08
C VAL A 91 0.65 -37.21 16.67
N THR A 92 1.83 -36.86 16.19
CA THR A 92 2.57 -35.65 16.58
C THR A 92 2.58 -34.67 15.41
N ARG A 93 2.20 -33.42 15.64
CA ARG A 93 2.24 -32.34 14.65
C ARG A 93 3.40 -31.39 14.91
N ALA A 94 4.06 -30.96 13.85
CA ALA A 94 5.09 -29.92 13.92
C ALA A 94 4.50 -28.61 14.50
N SER A 95 5.26 -27.95 15.37
CA SER A 95 4.93 -26.61 15.87
C SER A 95 5.24 -25.56 14.83
N LEU A 96 4.50 -24.45 14.87
CA LEU A 96 4.84 -23.26 14.10
C LEU A 96 6.19 -22.68 14.62
N PRO A 97 7.12 -22.28 13.73
CA PRO A 97 8.34 -21.61 14.17
C PRO A 97 8.06 -20.30 14.90
N SER A 98 8.91 -19.93 15.85
CA SER A 98 8.72 -18.75 16.72
C SER A 98 8.74 -17.42 15.98
N GLU A 99 9.45 -17.37 14.85
CA GLU A 99 9.57 -16.22 13.96
C GLU A 99 8.33 -16.01 13.09
N ALA A 100 7.48 -17.04 12.95
CA ALA A 100 6.26 -16.95 12.16
C ALA A 100 5.12 -16.38 13.01
N SER A 101 4.45 -15.36 12.48
CA SER A 101 3.25 -14.81 13.10
C SER A 101 2.15 -15.86 13.18
N ALA A 102 1.69 -16.15 14.40
CA ALA A 102 0.59 -17.09 14.65
C ALA A 102 -0.73 -16.67 13.99
N LEU A 103 -0.85 -15.40 13.59
CA LEU A 103 -2.04 -14.81 12.99
C LEU A 103 -1.98 -14.81 11.46
N GLY A 104 -0.83 -15.20 10.89
CA GLY A 104 -0.60 -15.19 9.45
C GLY A 104 -0.26 -13.80 8.89
N ASP A 105 -0.06 -12.80 9.76
CA ASP A 105 0.18 -11.42 9.37
C ASP A 105 1.65 -11.06 9.57
N GLY A 106 2.34 -10.75 8.47
CA GLY A 106 3.73 -10.30 8.50
C GLY A 106 3.87 -8.83 8.95
N GLU A 107 5.02 -8.49 9.50
CA GLU A 107 5.31 -7.16 10.08
C GLU A 107 5.01 -5.99 9.15
N ARG A 108 5.42 -6.09 7.88
CA ARG A 108 5.19 -5.04 6.86
C ARG A 108 3.70 -4.78 6.65
N LEU A 109 2.89 -5.83 6.68
CA LEU A 109 1.45 -5.71 6.53
C LEU A 109 0.81 -5.06 7.75
N THR A 110 1.22 -5.48 8.95
CA THR A 110 0.79 -4.89 10.23
C THR A 110 1.11 -3.41 10.29
N ALA A 111 2.33 -3.02 9.92
CA ALA A 111 2.77 -1.63 9.90
C ALA A 111 1.94 -0.78 8.92
N MET A 112 1.63 -1.32 7.73
CA MET A 112 0.79 -0.63 6.76
C MET A 112 -0.64 -0.43 7.28
N VAL A 113 -1.26 -1.46 7.88
CA VAL A 113 -2.59 -1.32 8.50
C VAL A 113 -2.58 -0.26 9.61
N ALA A 114 -1.54 -0.26 10.44
CA ALA A 114 -1.38 0.71 11.51
C ALA A 114 -1.21 2.14 10.99
N LEU A 115 -0.43 2.34 9.92
CA LEU A 115 -0.25 3.63 9.27
C LEU A 115 -1.59 4.15 8.71
N LEU A 116 -2.30 3.31 7.96
CA LEU A 116 -3.59 3.65 7.34
C LEU A 116 -4.66 3.96 8.39
N SER A 117 -4.74 3.16 9.45
CA SER A 117 -5.76 3.31 10.50
C SER A 117 -5.41 4.40 11.52
N GLY A 118 -4.12 4.55 11.85
CA GLY A 118 -3.61 5.46 12.87
C GLY A 118 -3.35 6.85 12.32
N ALA A 119 -2.37 6.98 11.43
CA ALA A 119 -1.95 8.28 10.89
C ALA A 119 -2.98 8.85 9.92
N TYR A 120 -3.49 8.01 9.01
CA TYR A 120 -4.48 8.45 8.01
C TYR A 120 -5.93 8.33 8.48
N ARG A 121 -6.16 7.77 9.68
CA ARG A 121 -7.48 7.64 10.34
C ARG A 121 -8.55 7.01 9.43
N LEU A 122 -8.13 6.13 8.52
CA LEU A 122 -9.05 5.45 7.62
C LEU A 122 -9.93 4.49 8.40
N SER A 123 -11.21 4.44 8.04
CA SER A 123 -12.09 3.41 8.56
C SER A 123 -11.74 2.05 7.96
N TYR A 124 -12.20 1.00 8.62
CA TYR A 124 -11.88 -0.39 8.29
C TYR A 124 -12.06 -0.73 6.79
N ARG A 125 -13.17 -0.25 6.18
CA ARG A 125 -13.51 -0.57 4.78
C ARG A 125 -12.47 -0.01 3.78
N PRO A 126 -12.14 1.29 3.81
CA PRO A 126 -11.03 1.84 3.02
C PRO A 126 -9.69 1.14 3.24
N VAL A 127 -9.35 0.76 4.48
CA VAL A 127 -8.10 0.01 4.75
C VAL A 127 -8.11 -1.34 4.03
N CYS A 128 -9.22 -2.07 4.09
CA CYS A 128 -9.39 -3.31 3.33
C CYS A 128 -9.23 -3.12 1.83
N ALA A 129 -9.83 -2.08 1.27
CA ALA A 129 -9.74 -1.79 -0.17
C ALA A 129 -8.29 -1.46 -0.58
N VAL A 130 -7.60 -0.63 0.22
CA VAL A 130 -6.18 -0.30 -0.01
C VAL A 130 -5.28 -1.53 0.12
N MET A 131 -5.65 -2.53 0.92
CA MET A 131 -4.88 -3.77 1.01
C MET A 131 -5.21 -4.79 -0.10
N ASP A 132 -6.43 -4.78 -0.65
CA ASP A 132 -6.86 -5.71 -1.70
C ASP A 132 -6.44 -5.20 -3.09
N ASP A 133 -6.68 -3.92 -3.40
CA ASP A 133 -6.56 -3.39 -4.76
C ASP A 133 -5.10 -3.32 -5.27
N PRO A 134 -4.16 -2.62 -4.59
CA PRO A 134 -2.78 -2.55 -5.04
C PRO A 134 -1.91 -3.72 -4.56
N PHE A 135 -2.19 -4.36 -3.40
CA PHE A 135 -1.31 -5.42 -2.85
C PHE A 135 -1.81 -6.85 -3.12
N GLY A 136 -3.02 -7.02 -3.66
CA GLY A 136 -3.63 -8.36 -3.82
C GLY A 136 -3.85 -9.11 -2.49
N ALA A 137 -3.68 -8.43 -1.36
CA ALA A 137 -3.72 -9.02 -0.03
C ALA A 137 -5.17 -9.01 0.50
N ARG A 138 -6.04 -9.81 -0.14
CA ARG A 138 -7.46 -9.88 0.19
C ARG A 138 -7.69 -10.12 1.68
N ARG A 139 -8.29 -9.14 2.38
CA ARG A 139 -8.61 -9.23 3.82
C ARG A 139 -10.10 -9.25 4.10
N ALA A 140 -10.50 -10.14 5.01
CA ALA A 140 -11.82 -10.13 5.63
C ALA A 140 -11.95 -8.96 6.63
N ARG A 141 -13.20 -8.62 7.00
CA ARG A 141 -13.49 -7.47 7.89
C ARG A 141 -13.16 -7.63 9.38
N SER A 142 -12.63 -8.77 9.78
CA SER A 142 -12.17 -9.01 11.15
C SER A 142 -10.67 -8.80 11.33
N GLY A 143 -9.84 -9.04 10.31
CA GLY A 143 -8.37 -9.04 10.40
C GLY A 143 -7.73 -7.69 10.74
N ILE A 144 -8.21 -6.57 10.18
CA ILE A 144 -7.66 -5.22 10.46
C ILE A 144 -7.98 -4.76 11.90
N GLY A 145 -9.06 -5.27 12.51
CA GLY A 145 -9.40 -4.96 13.90
C GLY A 145 -8.37 -5.54 14.85
N HIS A 146 -7.93 -6.77 14.56
CA HIS A 146 -6.87 -7.45 15.29
C HIS A 146 -5.52 -6.72 15.13
N LEU A 147 -5.11 -6.46 13.89
CA LEU A 147 -3.87 -5.74 13.58
C LEU A 147 -3.78 -4.36 14.25
N ARG A 148 -4.89 -3.63 14.30
CA ARG A 148 -4.96 -2.35 15.00
C ARG A 148 -4.76 -2.52 16.50
N GLN A 149 -5.32 -3.56 17.10
CA GLN A 149 -5.17 -3.82 18.52
C GLN A 149 -3.72 -4.17 18.85
N GLU A 150 -3.08 -5.01 18.05
CA GLU A 150 -1.66 -5.36 18.21
C GLU A 150 -0.74 -4.14 18.14
N THR A 151 -0.97 -3.24 17.19
CA THR A 151 -0.12 -2.02 17.13
C THR A 151 -0.35 -1.11 18.32
N MET A 152 -1.59 -1.00 18.81
CA MET A 152 -1.90 -0.22 20.00
C MET A 152 -1.26 -0.81 21.25
N ASP A 153 -1.18 -2.13 21.35
CA ASP A 153 -0.58 -2.81 22.50
C ASP A 153 0.95 -2.80 22.42
N ALA A 154 1.54 -2.92 21.23
CA ALA A 154 2.97 -2.74 21.00
C ALA A 154 3.45 -1.33 21.41
N VAL A 155 2.71 -0.28 21.04
CA VAL A 155 3.01 1.11 21.44
C VAL A 155 2.95 1.30 22.96
N LYS A 156 2.03 0.63 23.65
CA LYS A 156 1.95 0.69 25.13
C LYS A 156 3.11 -0.05 25.80
N SER A 157 3.60 -1.14 25.20
CA SER A 157 4.68 -1.96 25.76
C SER A 157 6.09 -1.44 25.51
N GLY A 158 6.29 -0.57 24.49
CA GLY A 158 7.60 0.00 24.13
C GLY A 158 7.87 1.40 24.66
N GLY A 159 6.96 1.98 25.47
CA GLY A 159 7.06 3.33 26.02
C GLY A 159 7.52 3.40 27.49
N GLY A 160 8.31 2.42 27.93
CA GLY A 160 8.91 2.36 29.28
C GLY A 160 10.39 2.67 29.28
#